data_AF-A0A0D0C5Q8-F1
#
_entry.id   AF-A0A0D0C5Q8-F1
#
_cell.length_a   1.000
_cell.length_b   1.000
_cell.length_c   1.000
_cell.angle_alpha   90.00
_cell.angle_beta   90.00
_cell.angle_gamma   90.00
#
_symmetry.space_group_name_H-M   'P 1'
#
loop_
_entity.id
_entity.type
_entity.pdbx_description
1 polymer ?
#
loop_
_entity_poly.entity_id
_entity_poly.type
_entity_poly.pdbx_seq_one_letter_code
_entity_poly.pdbx_strand_id
1 'polypeptide(L)'
;MPIEELRQEIDVFLLAEEDRVARLPKGAIIVGDPVLQYYESLAPGEEPKQIFVAKASESLRCVYPLVNGSIKVESLYDTGSQIIVSISEEKAMQAGLSWDPDIVIYMQSANKGVEKSLGLARNVAFLFGDIVLYMQVHVIRNPAYDLLLGSPFDTLTESCVKTAKDGNKTITIHDPNTLQRAVIPTYPRGKGPTILEKKAVKREKHEEGF
;
A
#
# COMPACT_ATOMS: atom_id res chain seq x y z
N MET A 1 18.97 30.97 21.95
CA MET A 1 19.60 31.71 20.84
C MET A 1 18.55 31.85 19.75
N PRO A 2 18.36 33.02 19.13
CA PRO A 2 17.41 33.18 18.02
C PRO A 2 17.84 32.30 16.84
N ILE A 3 16.87 31.75 16.10
CA ILE A 3 17.09 30.79 15.01
C ILE A 3 17.87 31.41 13.83
N GLU A 4 17.88 32.74 13.76
CA GLU A 4 18.49 33.50 12.67
C GLU A 4 20.04 33.60 12.75
N GLU A 5 20.67 33.27 13.88
CA GLU A 5 22.13 33.38 14.07
C GLU A 5 22.93 32.09 13.76
N LEU A 6 22.25 30.97 13.46
CA LEU A 6 22.88 29.70 13.04
C LEU A 6 23.20 29.66 11.54
N ARG A 7 23.40 30.82 10.91
CA ARG A 7 24.01 30.90 9.58
C ARG A 7 25.52 30.84 9.72
N GLN A 8 26.09 29.65 9.69
CA GLN A 8 27.49 29.47 9.29
C GLN A 8 27.75 28.02 8.85
N GLU A 9 27.99 27.91 7.54
CA GLU A 9 28.59 26.78 6.80
C GLU A 9 27.89 25.42 6.95
N ILE A 10 27.05 25.08 5.95
CA ILE A 10 26.56 23.72 5.75
C ILE A 10 27.73 22.85 5.23
N ASP A 11 28.52 22.32 6.16
CA ASP A 11 29.46 21.25 5.88
C ASP A 11 28.73 19.91 5.67
N VAL A 12 29.27 19.06 4.77
CA VAL A 12 28.71 17.75 4.40
C VAL A 12 28.51 16.85 5.63
N PHE A 13 29.41 17.01 6.59
CA PHE A 13 29.41 16.31 7.87
C PHE A 13 29.91 17.26 8.96
N LEU A 14 29.05 17.62 9.90
CA LEU A 14 29.46 18.33 11.11
C LEU A 14 29.70 17.31 12.22
N LEU A 15 30.87 17.34 12.84
CA LEU A 15 31.14 16.62 14.07
C LEU A 15 30.55 17.42 15.23
N ALA A 16 29.48 16.91 15.84
CA ALA A 16 28.82 17.56 16.95
C ALA A 16 29.76 17.59 18.18
N GLU A 17 29.97 18.78 18.72
CA GLU A 17 30.37 18.91 20.11
C GLU A 17 29.19 18.57 21.02
N GLU A 18 29.44 18.44 22.33
CA GLU A 18 28.40 18.06 23.29
C GLU A 18 27.34 19.17 23.41
N ASP A 19 26.25 19.04 22.65
CA ASP A 19 25.13 19.97 22.68
C ASP A 19 24.04 19.47 23.63
N ARG A 20 23.93 20.14 24.79
CA ARG A 20 22.97 19.81 25.84
C ARG A 20 21.52 20.14 25.49
N VAL A 21 21.29 20.98 24.47
CA VAL A 21 19.94 21.37 24.02
C VAL A 21 19.42 20.35 22.99
N ALA A 22 20.27 19.95 22.04
CA ALA A 22 19.93 18.94 21.01
C ALA A 22 20.11 17.48 21.47
N ARG A 23 20.71 17.25 22.66
CA ARG A 23 21.07 15.92 23.21
C ARG A 23 21.94 15.08 22.27
N LEU A 24 22.84 15.72 21.53
CA LEU A 24 23.75 15.01 20.63
C LEU A 24 25.02 14.59 21.40
N PRO A 25 25.41 13.30 21.35
CA PRO A 25 26.65 12.87 21.97
C PRO A 25 27.85 13.44 21.24
N LYS A 26 28.90 13.76 21.99
CA LYS A 26 30.16 14.27 21.44
C LYS A 26 30.72 13.30 20.39
N GLY A 27 30.98 13.80 19.19
CA GLY A 27 31.45 13.00 18.05
C GLY A 27 30.33 12.43 17.18
N ALA A 28 29.06 12.79 17.41
CA ALA A 28 27.98 12.47 16.47
C ALA A 28 28.19 13.17 15.13
N ILE A 29 27.88 12.46 14.04
CA ILE A 29 27.93 13.01 12.69
C ILE A 29 26.55 13.55 12.35
N ILE A 30 26.46 14.86 12.09
CA ILE A 30 25.23 15.51 11.61
C ILE A 30 25.33 15.61 10.09
N VAL A 31 24.33 15.07 9.40
CA VAL A 31 24.18 15.19 7.94
C VAL A 31 23.11 16.25 7.69
N GLY A 32 23.50 17.33 7.00
CA GLY A 32 22.58 18.38 6.58
C GLY A 32 21.63 17.93 5.47
N ASP A 33 20.60 18.73 5.19
CA ASP A 33 19.74 18.46 4.04
C ASP A 33 20.55 18.61 2.74
N PRO A 34 20.64 17.56 1.90
CA PRO A 34 21.50 17.56 0.71
C PRO A 34 21.04 18.54 -0.37
N VAL A 35 19.76 18.92 -0.39
CA VAL A 35 19.22 19.91 -1.32
C VAL A 35 19.64 21.32 -0.87
N LEU A 36 19.52 21.61 0.43
CA LEU A 36 20.01 22.88 0.98
C LEU A 36 21.52 23.03 0.79
N GLN A 37 22.27 21.95 1.04
CA GLN A 37 23.70 21.91 0.80
C GLN A 37 24.07 22.16 -0.67
N TYR A 38 23.31 21.59 -1.61
CA TYR A 38 23.52 21.84 -3.03
C TYR A 38 23.36 23.33 -3.37
N TYR A 39 22.27 23.96 -2.89
CA TYR A 39 22.03 25.38 -3.15
C TYR A 39 23.11 26.30 -2.58
N GLU A 40 23.69 25.96 -1.42
CA GLU A 40 24.79 26.73 -0.82
C GLU A 40 26.16 26.47 -1.47
N SER A 41 26.34 25.31 -2.11
CA SER A 41 27.57 24.96 -2.83
C SER A 41 27.73 25.63 -4.20
N LEU A 42 26.70 26.33 -4.69
CA LEU A 42 26.71 26.97 -6.00
C LEU A 42 27.64 28.19 -6.03
N ALA A 43 28.45 28.31 -7.08
CA ALA A 43 29.30 29.47 -7.26
C ALA A 43 28.46 30.74 -7.55
N PRO A 44 28.94 31.94 -7.20
CA PRO A 44 28.23 33.18 -7.51
C PRO A 44 27.94 33.30 -9.01
N GLY A 45 26.65 33.27 -9.38
CA GLY A 45 26.19 33.37 -10.77
C GLY A 45 25.91 32.01 -11.46
N GLU A 46 26.07 30.89 -10.76
CA GLU A 46 25.66 29.58 -11.28
C GLU A 46 24.15 29.39 -11.11
N GLU A 47 23.44 29.06 -12.19
CA GLU A 47 22.01 28.76 -12.12
C GLU A 47 21.79 27.36 -11.49
N PRO A 48 20.94 27.25 -10.45
CA PRO A 48 20.67 25.96 -9.84
C PRO A 48 20.02 24.99 -10.82
N LYS A 49 20.54 23.76 -10.87
CA LYS A 49 19.86 22.67 -11.59
C LYS A 49 18.53 22.38 -10.90
N GLN A 50 17.51 22.08 -11.70
CA GLN A 50 16.20 21.74 -11.18
C GLN A 50 16.24 20.40 -10.44
N ILE A 51 16.02 20.42 -9.13
CA ILE A 51 15.88 19.23 -8.29
C ILE A 51 14.41 18.88 -8.14
N PHE A 52 14.05 17.63 -8.39
CA PHE A 52 12.72 17.10 -8.13
C PHE A 52 12.74 16.28 -6.84
N VAL A 53 12.08 16.80 -5.81
CA VAL A 53 11.92 16.09 -4.53
C VAL A 53 10.59 15.32 -4.55
N ALA A 54 10.63 14.06 -4.14
CA ALA A 54 9.42 13.24 -4.02
C ALA A 54 8.50 13.80 -2.91
N LYS A 55 7.20 13.50 -3.00
CA LYS A 55 6.28 13.81 -1.90
C LYS A 55 6.66 12.99 -0.66
N ALA A 56 6.47 13.59 0.51
CA ALA A 56 6.77 12.93 1.80
C ALA A 56 5.93 11.65 2.05
N SER A 57 4.76 11.54 1.42
CA SER A 57 3.92 10.34 1.48
C SER A 57 2.96 10.27 0.29
N GLU A 58 2.63 9.06 -0.16
CA GLU A 58 1.50 8.80 -1.06
C GLU A 58 0.50 7.85 -0.40
N SER A 59 -0.79 7.99 -0.74
CA SER A 59 -1.82 7.07 -0.26
C SER A 59 -1.65 5.69 -0.84
N LEU A 60 -1.86 4.68 0.01
CA LEU A 60 -1.99 3.29 -0.41
C LEU A 60 -3.08 3.13 -1.47
N ARG A 61 -2.83 2.23 -2.43
CA ARG A 61 -3.70 2.01 -3.58
C ARG A 61 -4.43 0.68 -3.44
N CYS A 62 -5.74 0.73 -3.68
CA CYS A 62 -6.65 -0.40 -3.58
C CYS A 62 -7.34 -0.70 -4.91
N VAL A 63 -7.73 -1.96 -5.07
CA VAL A 63 -8.60 -2.47 -6.14
C VAL A 63 -9.84 -3.11 -5.52
N TYR A 64 -10.91 -3.27 -6.29
CA TYR A 64 -12.19 -3.79 -5.78
C TYR A 64 -12.66 -5.03 -6.56
N PRO A 65 -12.00 -6.20 -6.36
CA PRO A 65 -12.44 -7.44 -6.98
C PRO A 65 -13.80 -7.88 -6.41
N LEU A 66 -14.56 -8.59 -7.22
CA LEU A 66 -15.73 -9.34 -6.76
C LEU A 66 -15.25 -10.74 -6.34
N VAL A 67 -15.37 -11.03 -5.04
CA VAL A 67 -14.92 -12.29 -4.42
C VAL A 67 -16.07 -13.28 -4.39
N ASN A 68 -15.80 -14.49 -4.89
CA ASN A 68 -16.74 -15.62 -4.93
C ASN A 68 -18.11 -15.26 -5.55
N GLY A 69 -18.11 -14.34 -6.52
CA GLY A 69 -19.35 -13.82 -7.13
C GLY A 69 -20.29 -13.08 -6.17
N SER A 70 -19.89 -12.88 -4.91
CA SER A 70 -20.80 -12.53 -3.82
C SER A 70 -20.63 -11.08 -3.37
N ILE A 71 -19.40 -10.68 -3.01
CA ILE A 71 -19.13 -9.36 -2.44
C ILE A 71 -17.97 -8.66 -3.16
N LYS A 72 -18.05 -7.33 -3.28
CA LYS A 72 -16.89 -6.52 -3.70
C LYS A 72 -16.11 -6.13 -2.45
N VAL A 73 -14.80 -6.38 -2.46
CA VAL A 73 -13.94 -6.20 -1.28
C VAL A 73 -12.87 -5.15 -1.58
N GLU A 74 -12.58 -4.27 -0.63
CA GLU A 74 -11.43 -3.36 -0.75
C GLU A 74 -10.13 -4.15 -0.63
N SER A 75 -9.34 -4.13 -1.68
CA SER A 75 -8.14 -4.95 -1.79
C SER A 75 -6.91 -4.07 -1.87
N LEU A 76 -6.11 -4.06 -0.81
CA LEU A 76 -4.83 -3.37 -0.78
C LEU A 76 -3.85 -4.08 -1.71
N TYR A 77 -3.31 -3.35 -2.68
CA TYR A 77 -2.28 -3.87 -3.57
C TYR A 77 -0.90 -3.57 -2.99
N ASP A 78 -0.19 -4.61 -2.56
CA ASP A 78 1.12 -4.49 -1.91
C ASP A 78 2.13 -5.49 -2.49
N THR A 79 2.93 -5.02 -3.43
CA THR A 79 4.01 -5.80 -4.07
C THR A 79 5.09 -6.24 -3.09
N GLY A 80 5.21 -5.58 -1.93
CA GLY A 80 6.18 -5.91 -0.89
C GLY A 80 5.76 -7.09 -0.01
N SER A 81 4.49 -7.51 -0.07
CA SER A 81 4.00 -8.64 0.70
C SER A 81 4.45 -9.96 0.08
N GLN A 82 5.27 -10.70 0.84
CA GLN A 82 5.60 -12.11 0.54
C GLN A 82 4.41 -13.04 0.73
N ILE A 83 3.47 -12.64 1.59
CA ILE A 83 2.33 -13.47 1.95
C ILE A 83 1.21 -13.28 0.93
N ILE A 84 0.72 -14.45 0.50
CA ILE A 84 -0.44 -14.76 -0.33
C ILE A 84 -1.62 -13.85 -0.02
N VAL A 85 -2.53 -13.75 -1.00
CA VAL A 85 -3.82 -13.08 -0.87
C VAL A 85 -4.45 -13.43 0.47
N SER A 86 -4.71 -12.43 1.31
CA SER A 86 -5.29 -12.67 2.63
C SER A 86 -6.53 -11.83 2.84
N ILE A 87 -7.54 -12.44 3.43
CA ILE A 87 -8.86 -11.84 3.61
C ILE A 87 -9.23 -11.83 5.10
N SER A 88 -9.91 -10.79 5.54
CA SER A 88 -10.43 -10.75 6.91
C SER A 88 -11.50 -11.83 7.14
N GLU A 89 -11.55 -12.38 8.36
CA GLU A 89 -12.58 -13.36 8.79
C GLU A 89 -13.99 -12.85 8.47
N GLU A 90 -14.25 -11.57 8.74
CA GLU A 90 -15.53 -10.92 8.45
C GLU A 90 -15.89 -10.98 6.96
N LYS A 91 -14.96 -10.60 6.08
CA LYS A 91 -15.19 -10.61 4.63
C LYS A 91 -15.24 -12.03 4.06
N ALA A 92 -14.47 -12.96 4.62
CA ALA A 92 -14.54 -14.38 4.25
C ALA A 92 -15.93 -14.96 4.54
N MET A 93 -16.47 -14.68 5.73
CA MET A 93 -17.82 -15.11 6.11
C MET A 93 -18.89 -14.43 5.24
N GLN A 94 -18.78 -13.13 4.98
CA GLN A 94 -19.70 -12.41 4.08
C GLN A 94 -19.65 -12.93 2.64
N ALA A 95 -18.49 -13.36 2.17
CA ALA A 95 -18.31 -13.98 0.85
C ALA A 95 -18.74 -15.46 0.79
N GLY A 96 -19.12 -16.06 1.93
CA GLY A 96 -19.50 -17.47 2.02
C GLY A 96 -18.33 -18.43 1.75
N LEU A 97 -17.10 -18.03 2.08
CA LEU A 97 -15.92 -18.87 1.86
C LEU A 97 -15.84 -19.98 2.91
N SER A 98 -15.48 -21.18 2.45
CA SER A 98 -14.99 -22.25 3.32
C SER A 98 -13.47 -22.27 3.29
N TRP A 99 -12.86 -22.55 4.44
CA TRP A 99 -11.41 -22.64 4.58
C TRP A 99 -11.02 -23.89 5.37
N ASP A 100 -9.83 -24.38 5.07
CA ASP A 100 -9.21 -25.51 5.75
C ASP A 100 -8.43 -25.01 6.98
N PRO A 101 -8.85 -25.37 8.21
CA PRO A 101 -8.22 -24.89 9.44
C PRO A 101 -6.86 -25.55 9.73
N ASP A 102 -6.51 -26.63 9.03
CA ASP A 102 -5.24 -27.34 9.24
C ASP A 102 -4.10 -26.67 8.48
N ILE A 103 -4.40 -25.92 7.41
CA ILE A 103 -3.41 -25.17 6.64
C ILE A 103 -3.36 -23.73 7.13
N VAL A 104 -2.35 -23.45 7.95
CA VAL A 104 -2.16 -22.16 8.61
C VAL A 104 -0.76 -21.62 8.36
N ILE A 105 -0.67 -20.31 8.28
CA ILE A 105 0.58 -19.57 8.23
C ILE A 105 0.76 -18.75 9.51
N TYR A 106 2.02 -18.57 9.89
CA TYR A 106 2.44 -17.69 10.96
C TYR A 106 3.03 -16.44 10.32
N MET A 107 2.40 -15.30 10.59
CA MET A 107 2.80 -14.01 10.04
C MET A 107 3.51 -13.23 11.14
N GLN A 108 4.66 -12.67 10.80
CA GLN A 108 5.37 -11.79 11.71
C GLN A 108 4.91 -10.36 11.46
N SER A 109 4.13 -9.81 12.39
CA SER A 109 3.66 -8.44 12.31
C SER A 109 4.80 -7.46 12.56
N ALA A 110 4.68 -6.24 12.01
CA ALA A 110 5.57 -5.12 12.32
C ALA A 110 5.64 -4.81 13.84
N ASN A 111 4.63 -5.24 14.60
CA ASN A 111 4.56 -5.10 16.06
C ASN A 111 5.31 -6.21 16.82
N LYS A 112 6.16 -7.01 16.16
CA LYS A 112 6.89 -8.16 16.73
C LYS A 112 6.01 -9.29 17.29
N GLY A 113 4.70 -9.25 17.05
CA GLY A 113 3.78 -10.34 17.33
C GLY A 113 3.76 -11.35 16.18
N VAL A 114 3.67 -12.64 16.52
CA VAL A 114 3.38 -13.69 15.54
C VAL A 114 1.87 -13.89 15.52
N GLU A 115 1.24 -13.50 14.42
CA GLU A 115 -0.19 -13.71 14.19
C GLU A 115 -0.41 -14.95 13.33
N LYS A 116 -1.41 -15.77 13.71
CA LYS A 116 -1.73 -17.03 13.03
C LYS A 116 -2.95 -16.83 12.14
N SER A 117 -2.91 -17.31 10.90
CA SER A 117 -4.11 -17.40 10.06
C SER A 117 -5.09 -18.44 10.59
N LEU A 118 -6.39 -18.24 10.35
CA LEU A 118 -7.44 -19.19 10.71
C LEU A 118 -7.48 -20.42 9.80
N GLY A 119 -7.02 -20.29 8.56
CA GLY A 119 -6.99 -21.38 7.59
C GLY A 119 -6.74 -20.90 6.16
N LEU A 120 -6.81 -21.84 5.22
CA LEU A 120 -6.66 -21.58 3.78
C LEU A 120 -7.95 -21.89 3.01
N ALA A 121 -8.50 -20.89 2.34
CA ALA A 121 -9.53 -21.06 1.33
C ALA A 121 -8.86 -21.36 -0.03
N ARG A 122 -9.21 -22.48 -0.65
CA ARG A 122 -8.60 -22.91 -1.91
C ARG A 122 -9.46 -22.50 -3.10
N ASN A 123 -8.82 -22.12 -4.20
CA ASN A 123 -9.45 -21.86 -5.51
C ASN A 123 -10.62 -20.87 -5.43
N VAL A 124 -10.46 -19.80 -4.66
CA VAL A 124 -11.48 -18.75 -4.55
C VAL A 124 -11.46 -17.94 -5.85
N ALA A 125 -12.63 -17.77 -6.47
CA ALA A 125 -12.78 -16.97 -7.67
C ALA A 125 -12.76 -15.46 -7.34
N PHE A 126 -11.87 -14.73 -7.98
CA PHE A 126 -11.80 -13.27 -7.94
C PHE A 126 -12.02 -12.71 -9.32
N LEU A 127 -13.07 -11.90 -9.48
CA LEU A 127 -13.32 -11.17 -10.70
C LEU A 127 -12.70 -9.78 -10.62
N PHE A 128 -11.70 -9.54 -11.46
CA PHE A 128 -11.02 -8.28 -11.65
C PHE A 128 -11.41 -7.67 -13.00
N GLY A 129 -12.30 -6.68 -12.98
CA GLY A 129 -12.91 -6.19 -14.20
C GLY A 129 -13.75 -7.30 -14.85
N ASP A 130 -13.24 -7.86 -15.91
CA ASP A 130 -13.79 -8.93 -16.76
C ASP A 130 -13.01 -10.26 -16.66
N ILE A 131 -11.86 -10.28 -15.98
CA ILE A 131 -11.03 -11.48 -15.81
C ILE A 131 -11.33 -12.19 -14.48
N VAL A 132 -11.54 -13.50 -14.52
CA VAL A 132 -11.73 -14.34 -13.32
C VAL A 132 -10.44 -15.10 -13.02
N LEU A 133 -9.88 -14.89 -11.83
CA LEU A 133 -8.69 -15.58 -11.34
C LEU A 133 -9.04 -16.45 -10.15
N TYR A 134 -8.52 -17.67 -10.13
CA TYR A 134 -8.64 -18.57 -8.98
C TYR A 134 -7.39 -18.44 -8.11
N MET A 135 -7.57 -18.04 -6.86
CA MET A 135 -6.47 -17.82 -5.93
C MET A 135 -6.69 -18.59 -4.64
N GLN A 136 -5.59 -19.03 -4.04
CA GLN A 136 -5.60 -19.54 -2.67
C GLN A 136 -5.49 -18.34 -1.73
N VAL A 137 -6.31 -18.32 -0.67
CA VAL A 137 -6.46 -17.16 0.20
C VAL A 137 -6.41 -17.58 1.65
N HIS A 138 -5.54 -16.94 2.44
CA HIS A 138 -5.53 -17.16 3.88
C HIS A 138 -6.56 -16.29 4.58
N VAL A 139 -7.33 -16.88 5.49
CA VAL A 139 -8.29 -16.15 6.32
C VAL A 139 -7.56 -15.69 7.58
N ILE A 140 -7.61 -14.40 7.89
CA ILE A 140 -6.95 -13.80 9.04
C ILE A 140 -8.01 -13.17 9.96
N ARG A 141 -7.83 -13.35 11.27
CA ARG A 141 -8.68 -12.71 12.27
C ARG A 141 -8.26 -11.26 12.49
N ASN A 142 -9.22 -10.35 12.35
CA ASN A 142 -9.07 -8.90 12.62
C ASN A 142 -7.83 -8.21 12.00
N PRO A 143 -7.50 -8.45 10.71
CA PRO A 143 -6.46 -7.67 10.05
C PRO A 143 -6.87 -6.20 9.90
N ALA A 144 -5.88 -5.31 9.73
CA ALA A 144 -6.11 -3.89 9.49
C ALA A 144 -6.57 -3.56 8.06
N TYR A 145 -6.86 -4.57 7.24
CA TYR A 145 -7.26 -4.50 5.84
C TYR A 145 -8.33 -5.57 5.55
N ASP A 146 -9.17 -5.34 4.55
CA ASP A 146 -10.20 -6.32 4.17
C ASP A 146 -9.62 -7.46 3.31
N LEU A 147 -8.81 -7.09 2.31
CA LEU A 147 -8.12 -8.02 1.42
C LEU A 147 -6.73 -7.45 1.09
N LEU A 148 -5.71 -8.30 1.04
CA LEU A 148 -4.35 -7.96 0.62
C LEU A 148 -4.00 -8.74 -0.64
N LEU A 149 -3.42 -8.10 -1.65
CA LEU A 149 -2.86 -8.74 -2.84
C LEU A 149 -1.35 -8.55 -2.83
N GLY A 150 -0.63 -9.66 -2.75
CA GLY A 150 0.82 -9.70 -2.70
C GLY A 150 1.48 -10.20 -3.99
N SER A 151 2.79 -10.41 -3.91
CA SER A 151 3.62 -10.89 -5.03
C SER A 151 3.13 -12.17 -5.74
N PRO A 152 2.46 -13.14 -5.08
CA PRO A 152 1.89 -14.30 -5.78
C PRO A 152 0.83 -13.93 -6.83
N PHE A 153 0.05 -12.86 -6.59
CA PHE A 153 -0.89 -12.33 -7.59
C PHE A 153 -0.14 -11.73 -8.78
N ASP A 154 0.95 -11.00 -8.53
CA ASP A 154 1.78 -10.43 -9.59
C ASP A 154 2.42 -11.52 -10.45
N THR A 155 2.89 -12.59 -9.83
CA THR A 155 3.50 -13.74 -10.53
C THR A 155 2.46 -14.49 -11.35
N LEU A 156 1.25 -14.73 -10.80
CA LEU A 156 0.17 -15.43 -11.51
C LEU A 156 -0.31 -14.66 -12.74
N THR A 157 -0.35 -13.33 -12.65
CA THR A 157 -0.96 -12.47 -13.66
C THR A 157 0.04 -11.70 -14.52
N GLU A 158 1.34 -11.94 -14.33
CA GLU A 158 2.42 -11.13 -14.90
C GLU A 158 2.13 -9.62 -14.79
N SER A 159 1.69 -9.22 -13.59
CA SER A 159 1.08 -7.90 -13.41
C SER A 159 2.09 -6.78 -13.64
N CYS A 160 1.61 -5.67 -14.22
CA CYS A 160 2.42 -4.49 -14.46
C CYS A 160 1.71 -3.24 -13.94
N VAL A 161 2.38 -2.52 -13.03
CA VAL A 161 1.87 -1.27 -12.46
C VAL A 161 2.45 -0.08 -13.19
N LYS A 162 1.58 0.76 -13.74
CA LYS A 162 1.95 2.05 -14.31
C LYS A 162 1.53 3.16 -13.35
N THR A 163 2.51 3.95 -12.90
CA THR A 163 2.26 5.16 -12.09
C THR A 163 2.34 6.39 -12.97
N ALA A 164 1.30 7.22 -12.95
CA ALA A 164 1.25 8.51 -13.64
C ALA A 164 1.78 9.64 -12.73
N LYS A 165 2.13 10.79 -13.33
CA LYS A 165 2.71 11.95 -12.62
C LYS A 165 1.78 12.58 -11.59
N ASP A 166 0.47 12.39 -11.76
CA ASP A 166 -0.56 12.79 -10.80
C ASP A 166 -0.65 11.85 -9.58
N GLY A 167 0.15 10.78 -9.57
CA GLY A 167 0.18 9.75 -8.54
C GLY A 167 -0.80 8.61 -8.79
N ASN A 168 -1.67 8.68 -9.82
CA ASN A 168 -2.59 7.59 -10.13
C ASN A 168 -1.85 6.35 -10.61
N LYS A 169 -2.36 5.18 -10.23
CA LYS A 169 -1.79 3.90 -10.63
C LYS A 169 -2.83 3.07 -11.35
N THR A 170 -2.40 2.37 -12.38
CA THR A 170 -3.19 1.35 -13.08
C THR A 170 -2.43 0.05 -13.08
N ILE A 171 -3.13 -1.06 -12.85
CA ILE A 171 -2.55 -2.40 -12.85
C ILE A 171 -3.02 -3.09 -14.12
N THR A 172 -2.08 -3.54 -14.94
CA THR A 172 -2.39 -4.42 -16.08
C THR A 172 -2.20 -5.86 -15.60
N ILE A 173 -3.21 -6.69 -15.79
CA ILE A 173 -3.15 -8.13 -15.49
C ILE A 173 -3.30 -8.95 -16.77
N HIS A 174 -2.70 -10.12 -16.78
CA HIS A 174 -2.86 -11.16 -17.78
C HIS A 174 -3.48 -12.39 -17.14
N ASP A 175 -4.49 -12.97 -17.78
CA ASP A 175 -5.06 -14.25 -17.36
C ASP A 175 -4.27 -15.40 -17.97
N PRO A 176 -3.58 -16.23 -17.17
CA PRO A 176 -2.86 -17.38 -17.70
C PRO A 176 -3.78 -18.43 -18.35
N ASN A 177 -5.09 -18.45 -18.02
CA ASN A 177 -6.01 -19.46 -18.54
C ASN A 177 -6.65 -19.06 -19.86
N THR A 178 -7.01 -17.78 -20.03
CA THR A 178 -7.71 -17.27 -21.23
C THR A 178 -6.81 -16.45 -22.15
N LEU A 179 -5.59 -16.12 -21.72
CA LEU A 179 -4.65 -15.21 -22.37
C LEU A 179 -5.20 -13.79 -22.56
N GLN A 180 -6.28 -13.45 -21.87
CA GLN A 180 -6.85 -12.10 -21.89
C GLN A 180 -6.03 -11.15 -21.03
N ARG A 181 -6.09 -9.87 -21.37
CA ARG A 181 -5.43 -8.79 -20.62
C ARG A 181 -6.44 -7.73 -20.25
N ALA A 182 -6.39 -7.28 -19.00
CA ALA A 182 -7.24 -6.20 -18.52
C ALA A 182 -6.40 -5.12 -17.83
N VAL A 183 -6.81 -3.87 -17.98
CA VAL A 183 -6.25 -2.74 -17.24
C VAL A 183 -7.23 -2.34 -16.15
N ILE A 184 -6.79 -2.45 -14.90
CA ILE A 184 -7.58 -2.20 -13.71
C ILE A 184 -7.20 -0.83 -13.14
N PRO A 185 -8.16 0.08 -12.92
CA PRO A 185 -7.91 1.31 -12.21
C PRO A 185 -7.70 1.03 -10.72
N THR A 186 -6.76 1.74 -10.09
CA THR A 186 -6.60 1.73 -8.63
C THR A 186 -7.17 2.99 -8.01
N TYR A 187 -7.59 2.88 -6.76
CA TYR A 187 -8.15 3.99 -6.01
C TYR A 187 -7.39 4.20 -4.69
N PRO A 188 -7.37 5.42 -4.13
CA PRO A 188 -6.85 5.61 -2.78
C PRO A 188 -7.66 4.80 -1.78
N ARG A 189 -6.98 4.23 -0.77
CA ARG A 189 -7.63 3.50 0.34
C ARG A 189 -8.80 4.30 0.95
N GLY A 190 -9.94 3.63 1.15
CA GLY A 190 -11.16 4.23 1.71
C GLY A 190 -11.95 5.10 0.72
N LYS A 191 -11.43 5.37 -0.48
CA LYS A 191 -12.14 6.09 -1.55
C LYS A 191 -12.44 5.10 -2.66
N GLY A 192 -13.55 4.36 -2.52
CA GLY A 192 -13.96 3.39 -3.53
C GLY A 192 -14.42 4.05 -4.83
N PRO A 193 -14.57 3.26 -5.92
CA PRO A 193 -15.26 3.73 -7.11
C PRO A 193 -16.65 4.26 -6.71
N THR A 194 -17.03 5.45 -7.19
CA THR A 194 -18.29 6.17 -6.90
C THR A 194 -19.56 5.32 -7.09
N ILE A 195 -19.44 4.19 -7.79
CA ILE A 195 -20.50 3.18 -8.01
C ILE A 195 -20.82 2.39 -6.72
N LEU A 196 -19.85 2.17 -5.83
CA LEU A 196 -20.07 1.52 -4.53
C LEU A 196 -20.80 2.46 -3.56
N GLU A 197 -20.45 3.75 -3.56
CA GLU A 197 -21.13 4.78 -2.75
C GLU A 197 -22.62 4.90 -3.11
N LYS A 198 -22.96 4.89 -4.41
CA LYS A 198 -24.36 4.95 -4.87
C LYS A 198 -25.20 3.72 -4.49
N LYS A 199 -24.58 2.55 -4.31
CA LYS A 199 -25.29 1.33 -3.87
C LYS A 199 -25.51 1.31 -2.35
N ALA A 200 -24.55 1.81 -1.56
CA ALA A 200 -24.71 1.97 -0.11
C ALA A 200 -25.84 2.96 0.23
N VAL A 201 -25.84 4.14 -0.39
CA VAL A 201 -26.88 5.18 -0.20
C VAL A 201 -28.27 4.69 -0.65
N LYS A 202 -28.36 3.79 -1.63
CA LYS A 202 -29.63 3.18 -2.04
C LYS A 202 -30.14 2.10 -1.08
N ARG A 203 -29.26 1.39 -0.37
CA ARG A 203 -29.64 0.39 0.63
C ARG A 203 -30.12 1.04 1.93
N GLU A 204 -29.41 2.06 2.41
CA GLU A 204 -29.82 2.82 3.61
C GLU A 204 -31.20 3.48 3.43
N LYS A 205 -31.47 4.07 2.25
CA LYS A 205 -32.79 4.64 1.95
C LYS A 205 -33.94 3.63 1.82
N HIS A 206 -33.63 2.34 1.66
CA HIS A 206 -34.63 1.28 1.58
C HIS A 206 -34.87 0.61 2.94
N GLU A 207 -33.94 0.77 3.89
CA GLU A 207 -34.04 0.27 5.28
C GLU A 207 -34.61 1.34 6.23
N GLU A 208 -34.43 2.64 5.95
CA GLU A 208 -35.09 3.74 6.68
C GLU A 208 -36.52 4.05 6.19
N GLY A 209 -37.00 3.30 5.20
CA GLY A 209 -38.31 3.46 4.57
C GLY A 209 -39.27 2.30 4.86
N PHE A 210 -39.50 1.99 6.14
CA PHE A 210 -40.67 1.24 6.63
C PHE A 210 -41.08 1.72 8.02
#